data_AF-A0A060C4Y7-F1
#
_entry.id   AF-A0A060C4Y7-F1
#
_cell.length_a   1.000
_cell.length_b   1.000
_cell.length_c   1.000
_cell.angle_alpha   90.00
_cell.angle_beta   90.00
_cell.angle_gamma   90.00
#
_symmetry.space_group_name_H-M   'P 1'
#
loop_
_entity.id
_entity.type
_entity.pdbx_description
1 polymer ?
#
loop_
_entity_poly.entity_id
_entity_poly.type
_entity_poly.pdbx_seq_one_letter_code
_entity_poly.pdbx_strand_id
1 'polypeptide(L)'
;RFVTTVHGLNSPGRYSAVMTTGERVICVSGTVRAHVLAHCPKVDPGVLRVIPRGIDPSRFPCRPWPDAAARAAVAARWPALAV
;
A
#
# COMPACT_ATOMS: atom_id res chain seq x y z
N ARG A 1 11.93 -7.60 -17.96
CA ARG A 1 11.71 -6.18 -17.60
C ARG A 1 11.77 -6.06 -16.08
N PHE A 2 12.57 -5.14 -15.59
CA PHE A 2 12.75 -4.86 -14.16
C PHE A 2 11.65 -3.92 -13.65
N VAL A 3 10.89 -4.37 -12.64
CA VAL A 3 9.78 -3.62 -12.06
C VAL A 3 9.98 -3.50 -10.55
N THR A 4 9.80 -2.30 -10.03
CA THR A 4 9.85 -2.02 -8.59
C THR A 4 8.53 -1.43 -8.12
N THR A 5 8.29 -1.43 -6.82
CA THR A 5 7.08 -0.87 -6.21
C THR A 5 7.44 0.01 -5.03
N VAL A 6 6.82 1.19 -4.93
CA VAL A 6 6.86 2.09 -3.78
C VAL A 6 5.56 1.94 -3.00
N HIS A 7 5.67 1.42 -1.78
CA HIS A 7 4.52 1.05 -0.94
C HIS A 7 4.03 2.18 -0.01
N GLY A 8 4.81 3.23 0.20
CA GLY A 8 4.46 4.26 1.17
C GLY A 8 5.34 5.50 1.10
N LEU A 9 5.18 6.35 2.12
CA LEU A 9 5.88 7.62 2.27
C LEU A 9 7.25 7.40 2.93
N ASN A 10 8.11 6.64 2.27
CA ASN A 10 9.45 6.33 2.79
C ASN A 10 10.25 7.62 3.02
N SER A 11 11.10 7.62 4.05
CA SER A 11 11.96 8.76 4.38
C SER A 11 12.79 9.20 3.16
N PRO A 12 12.84 10.50 2.83
CA PRO A 12 13.65 10.98 1.71
C PRO A 12 15.13 10.61 1.86
N GLY A 13 15.76 10.16 0.77
CA GLY A 13 17.19 9.81 0.78
C GLY A 13 17.57 8.80 -0.28
N ARG A 14 18.89 8.55 -0.40
CA ARG A 14 19.46 7.62 -1.39
C ARG A 14 18.92 6.20 -1.26
N TYR A 15 18.71 5.74 -0.02
CA TYR A 15 18.18 4.41 0.24
C TYR A 15 16.78 4.25 -0.36
N SER A 16 15.86 5.19 -0.08
CA SER A 16 14.50 5.16 -0.65
C SER A 16 14.47 5.34 -2.17
N ALA A 17 15.41 6.11 -2.72
CA ALA A 17 15.53 6.31 -4.17
C ALA A 17 15.90 5.02 -4.94
N VAL A 18 16.45 3.99 -4.27
CA VAL A 18 16.67 2.67 -4.91
C VAL A 18 15.36 2.11 -5.48
N MET A 19 14.23 2.42 -4.86
CA MET A 19 12.92 1.94 -5.31
C MET A 19 12.47 2.56 -6.63
N THR A 20 13.12 3.63 -7.12
CA THR A 20 12.80 4.29 -8.39
C THR A 20 13.67 3.82 -9.56
N THR A 21 14.45 2.75 -9.39
CA THR A 21 15.40 2.24 -10.40
C THR A 21 14.78 1.29 -11.42
N GLY A 22 13.51 0.92 -11.26
CA GLY A 22 12.79 0.05 -12.18
C GLY A 22 12.59 0.67 -13.57
N GLU A 23 12.62 -0.16 -14.61
CA GLU A 23 12.12 0.22 -15.95
C GLU A 23 10.62 0.62 -15.89
N ARG A 24 9.91 0.07 -14.90
CA ARG A 24 8.63 0.57 -14.41
C ARG A 24 8.61 0.59 -12.89
N VAL A 25 7.98 1.61 -12.34
CA VAL A 25 7.85 1.80 -10.89
C VAL A 25 6.38 1.93 -10.56
N ILE A 26 5.88 1.02 -9.73
CA ILE A 26 4.50 1.05 -9.26
C ILE A 26 4.42 1.92 -8.01
N CYS A 27 3.54 2.92 -8.01
CA CYS A 27 3.14 3.66 -6.82
C CYS A 27 1.77 3.12 -6.36
N VAL A 28 1.65 2.71 -5.10
CA VAL A 28 0.39 2.12 -4.61
C VAL A 28 -0.76 3.13 -4.47
N SER A 29 -0.50 4.42 -4.66
CA SER A 29 -1.52 5.47 -4.66
C SER A 29 -1.02 6.72 -5.37
N GLY A 30 -1.95 7.64 -5.67
CA GLY A 30 -1.61 8.99 -6.15
C GLY A 30 -0.72 9.75 -5.15
N THR A 31 -0.98 9.59 -3.85
CA THR A 31 -0.17 10.19 -2.78
C THR A 31 1.28 9.71 -2.82
N VAL A 32 1.50 8.40 -3.01
CA VAL A 32 2.86 7.86 -3.12
C VAL A 32 3.54 8.35 -4.40
N ARG A 33 2.82 8.46 -5.52
CA ARG A 33 3.40 9.05 -6.74
C ARG A 33 3.83 10.50 -6.52
N ALA A 34 2.99 11.30 -5.87
CA ALA A 34 3.34 12.68 -5.53
C ALA A 34 4.54 12.76 -4.59
N HIS A 35 4.60 11.89 -3.58
CA HIS A 35 5.73 11.79 -2.65
C HIS A 35 7.05 11.47 -3.37
N VAL A 36 7.03 10.52 -4.31
CA VAL A 36 8.19 10.17 -5.13
C VAL A 36 8.64 11.36 -5.98
N LEU A 37 7.72 12.05 -6.65
CA LEU A 37 8.06 13.21 -7.48
C LEU A 37 8.67 14.36 -6.65
N ALA A 38 8.21 14.56 -5.41
CA ALA A 38 8.74 15.58 -4.52
C ALA A 38 10.14 15.27 -3.97
N HIS A 39 10.45 13.99 -3.71
CA HIS A 39 11.66 13.60 -2.96
C HIS A 39 12.71 12.81 -3.78
N CYS A 40 12.38 12.40 -5.00
CA CYS A 40 13.28 11.70 -5.92
C CYS A 40 13.39 12.49 -7.24
N PRO A 41 14.02 13.68 -7.26
CA PRO A 41 13.99 14.58 -8.41
C PRO A 41 14.66 14.03 -9.69
N LYS A 42 15.44 12.94 -9.57
CA LYS A 42 16.10 12.28 -10.70
C LYS A 42 15.23 11.21 -11.37
N VAL A 43 14.06 10.88 -10.81
CA VAL A 43 13.18 9.88 -11.40
C VAL A 43 12.53 10.43 -12.66
N ASP A 44 12.52 9.65 -13.75
CA ASP A 44 11.68 9.96 -14.91
C ASP A 44 10.20 9.74 -14.54
N PRO A 45 9.33 10.77 -14.56
CA PRO A 45 7.91 10.60 -14.28
C PRO A 45 7.23 9.60 -15.23
N GLY A 46 7.78 9.39 -16.42
CA GLY A 46 7.30 8.47 -17.45
C GLY A 46 7.33 6.99 -17.06
N VAL A 47 8.16 6.59 -16.08
CA VAL A 47 8.22 5.20 -15.60
C VAL A 47 7.22 4.90 -14.47
N LEU A 48 6.66 5.93 -13.83
CA LEU A 48 5.77 5.80 -12.68
C LEU A 48 4.35 5.39 -13.10
N ARG A 49 3.77 4.36 -12.47
CA ARG A 49 2.38 3.94 -12.67
C ARG A 49 1.66 3.80 -11.33
N VAL A 50 0.46 4.34 -11.22
CA VAL A 50 -0.36 4.15 -10.02
C VAL A 50 -1.15 2.86 -10.17
N ILE A 51 -0.90 1.89 -9.29
CA ILE A 51 -1.67 0.64 -9.21
C ILE A 51 -2.03 0.43 -7.74
N PRO A 52 -3.28 0.71 -7.34
CA PRO A 52 -3.73 0.49 -5.97
C PRO A 52 -3.70 -0.99 -5.59
N ARG A 53 -3.53 -1.28 -4.29
CA ARG A 53 -3.72 -2.64 -3.79
C ARG A 53 -5.19 -3.04 -3.86
N GLY A 54 -5.46 -4.21 -4.42
CA GLY A 54 -6.76 -4.86 -4.36
C GLY A 54 -6.86 -5.85 -3.20
N ILE A 55 -8.08 -6.31 -2.95
CA ILE A 55 -8.40 -7.47 -2.14
C ILE A 55 -9.13 -8.50 -3.01
N ASP A 56 -9.05 -9.77 -2.66
CA ASP A 56 -9.85 -10.82 -3.30
C ASP A 56 -11.28 -10.80 -2.72
N PRO A 57 -12.31 -10.40 -3.49
CA PRO A 57 -13.67 -10.29 -2.97
C PRO A 57 -14.31 -11.65 -2.64
N SER A 58 -13.78 -12.76 -3.17
CA SER A 58 -14.26 -14.10 -2.80
C SER A 58 -13.80 -14.51 -1.40
N ARG A 59 -12.62 -14.03 -0.98
CA ARG A 59 -12.06 -14.24 0.37
C ARG A 59 -12.49 -13.16 1.36
N PHE A 60 -12.70 -11.95 0.88
CA PHE A 60 -13.12 -10.79 1.66
C PHE A 60 -14.44 -10.22 1.11
N PRO A 61 -15.55 -10.98 1.22
CA PRO A 61 -16.84 -10.49 0.77
C PRO A 61 -17.27 -9.28 1.60
N CYS A 62 -18.12 -8.44 1.03
CA CYS A 62 -18.71 -7.32 1.77
C CYS A 62 -19.48 -7.86 2.99
N ARG A 63 -19.24 -7.24 4.16
CA ARG A 63 -19.90 -7.57 5.42
C ARG A 63 -20.60 -6.32 5.99
N PRO A 64 -21.65 -6.49 6.81
CA PRO A 64 -22.23 -5.39 7.56
C PRO A 64 -21.19 -4.66 8.41
N TRP A 65 -21.34 -3.35 8.56
CA TRP A 65 -20.52 -2.55 9.46
C TRP A 65 -21.41 -1.98 10.59
N PRO A 66 -21.25 -2.44 11.85
CA PRO A 66 -20.27 -3.41 12.34
C PRO A 66 -20.67 -4.88 12.10
N ASP A 67 -19.66 -5.76 11.95
CA ASP A 67 -19.85 -7.21 11.90
C ASP A 67 -19.83 -7.79 13.33
N ALA A 68 -21.03 -7.95 13.93
CA ALA A 68 -21.16 -8.43 15.29
C ALA A 68 -20.62 -9.85 15.50
N ALA A 69 -20.74 -10.72 14.48
CA ALA A 69 -20.25 -12.10 14.55
C ALA A 69 -18.71 -12.13 14.53
N ALA A 70 -18.08 -11.33 13.67
CA ALA A 70 -16.63 -11.18 13.65
C ALA A 70 -16.10 -10.62 14.97
N ARG A 71 -16.77 -9.61 15.56
CA ARG A 71 -16.39 -9.07 16.88
C ARG A 71 -16.49 -10.11 17.99
N ALA A 72 -17.59 -10.86 18.05
CA ALA A 72 -17.77 -11.93 19.03
C ALA A 72 -16.71 -13.03 18.88
N ALA A 73 -16.36 -13.42 17.65
CA ALA A 73 -15.31 -14.40 17.38
C ALA A 73 -13.92 -13.93 17.85
N VAL A 74 -13.59 -12.65 17.62
CA VAL A 74 -12.34 -12.05 18.12
C VAL A 74 -12.33 -12.01 19.65
N ALA A 75 -13.41 -11.55 20.28
CA ALA A 75 -13.52 -11.48 21.74
C ALA A 75 -13.42 -12.87 22.40
N ALA A 76 -14.05 -13.89 21.81
CA ALA A 76 -13.97 -15.27 22.29
C ALA A 76 -12.53 -15.82 22.22
N ARG A 77 -11.78 -15.48 21.16
CA ARG A 77 -10.40 -15.95 20.96
C ARG A 77 -9.37 -15.13 21.74
N TRP A 78 -9.63 -13.85 21.95
CA TRP A 78 -8.78 -12.93 22.71
C TRP A 78 -9.64 -12.10 23.69
N PRO A 79 -9.99 -12.67 24.86
CA PRO A 79 -10.85 -12.01 25.83
C PRO A 79 -10.33 -10.65 26.32
N ALA A 80 -9.00 -10.47 26.35
CA ALA A 80 -8.38 -9.19 26.71
C ALA A 80 -8.69 -8.04 25.73
N LEU A 81 -9.18 -8.34 24.53
CA LEU A 81 -9.60 -7.36 23.52
C LEU A 81 -11.12 -7.11 23.52
N ALA A 82 -11.87 -7.74 24.43
CA ALA A 82 -13.29 -7.52 24.60
C ALA A 82 -13.52 -6.20 25.36
N VAL A 83 -13.50 -5.09 24.62
CA VAL A 83 -13.93 -3.75 25.10
C VAL A 83 -15.28 -3.40 24.46
#